data_AF-A0A2S5ZAK5-F1
#
_entry.id   AF-A0A2S5ZAK5-F1
#
_cell.length_a   1.000
_cell.length_b   1.000
_cell.length_c   1.000
_cell.angle_alpha   90.00
_cell.angle_beta   90.00
_cell.angle_gamma   90.00
#
_symmetry.space_group_name_H-M   'P 1'
#
loop_
_entity.id
_entity.type
_entity.pdbx_description
1 polymer ?
#
loop_
_entity_poly.entity_id
_entity_poly.type
_entity_poly.pdbx_seq_one_letter_code
_entity_poly.pdbx_strand_id
1 'polypeptide(L)'
;MTTTRKASIQTPFLLRRKLIVEGLEESQWDDFLYDLNHHPCVDFAELKNTNQLWLAYDGSHWSVDELLASITSHGGRLKAGWWTRRKLAWYRFTDDNVRANARHEPHCCSKIPPMKRK
;
A
#
# COMPACT_ATOMS: atom_id res chain seq x y z
N MET A 1 -17.40 -5.85 6.32
CA MET A 1 -17.86 -4.49 6.57
C MET A 1 -17.33 -3.61 5.46
N THR A 2 -18.21 -2.90 4.76
CA THR A 2 -17.82 -2.01 3.66
C THR A 2 -17.49 -0.66 4.28
N THR A 3 -16.24 -0.48 4.70
CA THR A 3 -15.76 0.81 5.21
C THR A 3 -15.95 1.86 4.13
N THR A 4 -16.58 2.98 4.47
CA THR A 4 -16.68 4.14 3.57
C THR A 4 -15.26 4.58 3.20
N ARG A 5 -14.93 4.50 1.91
CA ARG A 5 -13.61 4.86 1.38
C ARG A 5 -13.29 6.32 1.66
N LYS A 6 -12.05 6.61 2.04
CA LYS A 6 -11.57 8.00 2.19
C LYS A 6 -11.50 8.69 0.83
N ALA A 7 -11.94 9.95 0.76
CA ALA A 7 -11.96 10.73 -0.48
C ALA A 7 -10.57 10.93 -1.11
N SER A 8 -9.50 10.87 -0.31
CA SER A 8 -8.11 10.99 -0.77
C SER A 8 -7.59 9.79 -1.57
N ILE A 9 -8.31 8.66 -1.56
CA ILE A 9 -7.81 7.39 -2.12
C ILE A 9 -8.16 7.26 -3.60
N GLN A 10 -7.13 7.13 -4.44
CA GLN A 10 -7.32 6.83 -5.85
C GLN A 10 -7.59 5.34 -6.05
N THR A 11 -8.86 5.01 -6.32
CA THR A 11 -9.33 3.63 -6.49
C THR A 11 -8.48 2.77 -7.44
N PRO A 12 -8.01 3.28 -8.61
CA PRO A 12 -7.18 2.48 -9.52
C PRO A 12 -5.82 2.06 -8.92
N PHE A 13 -5.35 2.75 -7.88
CA PHE A 13 -4.05 2.56 -7.26
C PHE A 13 -4.13 1.91 -5.88
N LEU A 14 -5.31 1.39 -5.50
CA LEU A 14 -5.50 0.72 -4.22
C LEU A 14 -4.76 -0.62 -4.16
N LEU A 15 -3.88 -0.76 -3.18
CA LEU A 15 -3.06 -1.95 -2.95
C LEU A 15 -3.44 -2.59 -1.60
N ARG A 16 -3.62 -3.91 -1.60
CA ARG A 16 -3.96 -4.69 -0.39
C ARG A 16 -2.76 -5.51 0.07
N ARG A 17 -2.47 -5.51 1.37
CA ARG A 17 -1.35 -6.23 1.97
C ARG A 17 -1.79 -7.04 3.17
N LYS A 18 -1.09 -8.16 3.38
CA LYS A 18 -1.29 -9.07 4.52
C LYS A 18 0.05 -9.47 5.10
N LEU A 19 0.30 -8.99 6.32
CA LEU A 19 1.56 -9.16 7.03
C LEU A 19 1.33 -9.82 8.39
N ILE A 20 2.33 -10.57 8.84
CA ILE A 20 2.37 -11.11 10.21
C ILE A 20 3.39 -10.26 10.96
N VAL A 21 2.94 -9.57 12.01
CA VAL A 21 3.73 -8.63 12.80
C VAL A 21 3.94 -9.19 14.19
N GLU A 22 5.17 -9.30 14.65
CA GLU A 22 5.55 -9.79 15.97
C GLU A 22 6.07 -8.62 16.82
N GLY A 23 5.98 -8.76 18.16
CA GLY A 23 6.59 -7.82 19.10
C GLY A 23 5.73 -6.62 19.50
N LEU A 24 4.47 -6.55 19.05
CA LEU A 24 3.50 -5.57 19.52
C LEU A 24 2.64 -6.16 20.65
N GLU A 25 2.53 -5.41 21.74
CA GLU A 25 1.55 -5.60 22.80
C GLU A 25 0.17 -5.08 22.38
N GLU A 26 -0.87 -5.39 23.16
CA GLU A 26 -2.26 -5.03 22.84
C GLU A 26 -2.47 -3.51 22.74
N SER A 27 -1.92 -2.72 23.68
CA SER A 27 -1.98 -1.25 23.62
C SER A 27 -1.25 -0.68 22.40
N GLN A 28 -0.12 -1.28 22.01
CA GLN A 28 0.64 -0.85 20.84
C GLN A 28 -0.11 -1.17 19.53
N TRP A 29 -0.90 -2.25 19.51
CA TRP A 29 -1.78 -2.56 18.39
C TRP A 29 -2.89 -1.53 18.22
N ASP A 30 -3.52 -1.10 19.32
CA ASP A 30 -4.57 -0.08 19.28
C ASP A 30 -4.04 1.25 18.74
N ASP A 31 -2.91 1.73 19.27
CA ASP A 31 -2.25 2.96 18.80
C ASP A 31 -1.84 2.84 17.32
N PHE A 32 -1.25 1.71 16.94
CA PHE A 32 -0.81 1.49 15.57
C PHE A 32 -1.98 1.42 14.57
N LEU A 33 -3.07 0.73 14.92
CA LEU A 33 -4.27 0.68 14.08
C LEU A 33 -4.96 2.04 14.01
N TYR A 34 -4.94 2.82 15.09
CA TYR A 34 -5.44 4.19 15.10
C TYR A 34 -4.67 5.05 14.09
N ASP A 35 -3.34 5.05 14.16
CA ASP A 35 -2.48 5.83 13.28
C ASP A 35 -2.63 5.43 11.81
N LEU A 36 -2.64 4.11 11.52
CA LEU A 36 -2.90 3.62 10.17
C LEU A 36 -4.27 4.07 9.67
N ASN A 37 -5.34 3.93 10.45
CA ASN A 37 -6.68 4.31 10.03
C ASN A 37 -6.89 5.83 9.96
N HIS A 38 -6.01 6.65 10.53
CA HIS A 38 -6.02 8.12 10.36
C HIS A 38 -5.04 8.60 9.28
N HIS A 39 -4.10 7.77 8.81
CA HIS A 39 -3.17 8.13 7.75
C HIS A 39 -3.90 8.45 6.43
N PRO A 40 -3.56 9.56 5.74
CA PRO A 40 -4.30 10.03 4.56
C PRO A 40 -4.24 9.06 3.36
N CYS A 41 -3.20 8.24 3.28
CA CYS A 41 -3.01 7.27 2.19
C CYS A 41 -3.52 5.86 2.53
N VAL A 42 -3.99 5.61 3.75
CA VAL A 42 -4.50 4.28 4.15
C VAL A 42 -6.01 4.30 4.09
N ASP A 43 -6.58 3.39 3.31
CA ASP A 43 -8.03 3.22 3.18
C ASP A 43 -8.61 2.52 4.41
N PHE A 44 -7.97 1.42 4.84
CA PHE A 44 -8.25 0.75 6.10
C PHE A 44 -7.07 -0.09 6.58
N ALA A 45 -7.01 -0.32 7.88
CA ALA A 45 -6.16 -1.31 8.53
C ALA A 45 -6.95 -2.05 9.63
N GLU A 46 -6.78 -3.36 9.70
CA GLU A 46 -7.44 -4.21 10.69
C GLU A 46 -6.53 -5.35 11.14
N LEU A 47 -6.66 -5.73 12.41
CA LEU A 47 -6.05 -6.92 12.97
C LEU A 47 -7.05 -8.08 12.85
N LYS A 48 -6.75 -9.10 12.02
CA LYS A 48 -7.68 -10.23 11.80
C LYS A 48 -7.55 -11.36 12.82
N ASN A 49 -6.32 -11.64 13.24
CA ASN A 49 -5.93 -12.61 14.27
C ASN A 49 -4.97 -11.90 15.23
N THR A 50 -4.43 -12.56 16.24
CA THR A 50 -3.51 -11.97 17.24
C THR A 50 -2.33 -11.16 16.67
N ASN A 51 -1.90 -11.42 15.44
CA ASN A 51 -0.73 -10.77 14.86
C ASN A 51 -0.80 -10.56 13.34
N GLN A 52 -1.99 -10.70 12.75
CA GLN A 52 -2.16 -10.63 11.29
C GLN A 52 -2.77 -9.30 10.88
N LEU A 53 -1.92 -8.39 10.42
CA LEU A 53 -2.32 -7.09 9.88
C LEU A 53 -2.82 -7.23 8.45
N TRP A 54 -4.04 -6.80 8.22
CA TRP A 54 -4.63 -6.61 6.88
C TRP A 54 -4.80 -5.13 6.66
N LEU A 55 -4.34 -4.63 5.52
CA LEU A 55 -4.50 -3.23 5.18
C LEU A 55 -4.68 -3.01 3.69
N ALA A 56 -5.27 -1.86 3.36
CA ALA A 56 -5.28 -1.31 2.01
C ALA A 56 -4.83 0.15 2.02
N TYR A 57 -4.02 0.52 1.04
CA TYR A 57 -3.51 1.88 0.90
C TYR A 57 -3.42 2.29 -0.57
N ASP A 58 -3.35 3.60 -0.80
CA ASP A 58 -3.10 4.18 -2.11
C ASP A 58 -1.60 4.07 -2.46
N GLY A 59 -1.28 3.16 -3.38
CA GLY A 59 0.09 2.91 -3.83
C GLY A 59 0.71 4.03 -4.66
N SER A 60 -0.09 5.01 -5.10
CA SER A 60 0.47 6.18 -5.80
C SER A 60 1.23 7.11 -4.85
N HIS A 61 0.87 7.11 -3.55
CA HIS A 61 1.43 7.99 -2.53
C HIS A 61 2.11 7.27 -1.36
N TRP A 62 1.90 5.96 -1.21
CA TRP A 62 2.43 5.19 -0.09
C TRP A 62 2.96 3.82 -0.53
N SER A 63 3.70 3.14 0.35
CA SER A 63 4.38 1.88 0.02
C SER A 63 4.50 0.93 1.20
N VAL A 64 4.85 -0.31 0.89
CA VAL A 64 5.14 -1.35 1.87
C VAL A 64 6.33 -0.96 2.74
N ASP A 65 7.34 -0.26 2.22
CA ASP A 65 8.50 0.14 3.02
C ASP A 65 8.16 1.22 4.06
N GLU A 66 7.26 2.15 3.73
CA GLU A 66 6.72 3.11 4.71
C GLU A 66 5.86 2.41 5.77
N LEU A 67 5.08 1.40 5.37
CA LEU A 67 4.40 0.53 6.32
C LEU A 67 5.38 -0.22 7.23
N LEU A 68 6.50 -0.74 6.70
CA LEU A 68 7.52 -1.41 7.51
C LEU A 68 8.15 -0.45 8.52
N ALA A 69 8.47 0.78 8.09
CA ALA A 69 8.99 1.82 8.97
C ALA A 69 8.00 2.15 10.09
N SER A 70 6.70 2.26 9.77
CA SER A 70 5.64 2.46 10.76
C SER A 70 5.51 1.26 11.71
N ILE A 71 5.55 0.02 11.23
CA ILE A 71 5.56 -1.18 12.09
C ILE A 71 6.73 -1.10 13.09
N THR A 72 7.92 -0.74 12.63
CA THR A 72 9.11 -0.62 13.48
C THR A 72 9.03 0.55 14.46
N SER A 73 8.42 1.69 14.10
CA SER A 73 8.28 2.82 15.02
C SER A 73 7.35 2.51 16.20
N HIS A 74 6.39 1.61 16.02
CA HIS A 74 5.54 1.10 17.12
C HIS A 74 6.19 -0.05 17.90
N GLY A 75 7.43 -0.43 17.60
CA GLY A 75 8.15 -1.52 18.27
C GLY A 75 7.93 -2.92 17.65
N GLY A 76 7.17 -3.00 16.56
CA GLY A 76 6.88 -4.24 15.87
C GLY A 76 7.96 -4.63 14.86
N ARG A 77 7.92 -5.90 14.45
CA ARG A 77 8.74 -6.41 13.34
C ARG A 77 7.95 -7.44 12.54
N LEU A 78 8.33 -7.65 11.28
CA LEU A 78 7.73 -8.76 10.54
C LEU A 78 8.24 -10.12 11.01
N LYS A 79 7.35 -11.11 11.00
CA LYS A 79 7.74 -12.51 11.16
C LYS A 79 8.78 -12.88 10.09
N ALA A 80 9.96 -13.30 10.54
CA ALA A 80 11.05 -13.67 9.66
C ALA A 80 10.74 -14.96 8.88
N GLY A 81 11.31 -15.08 7.68
CA GLY A 81 11.19 -16.29 6.87
C GLY A 81 11.45 -16.05 5.39
N TRP A 82 11.78 -17.13 4.66
CA TRP A 82 11.91 -17.08 3.20
C TRP A 82 10.63 -16.55 2.54
N TRP A 83 9.46 -16.99 3.02
CA TRP A 83 8.19 -16.60 2.42
C TRP A 83 7.83 -15.13 2.67
N THR A 84 8.14 -14.60 3.85
CA THR A 84 8.02 -13.16 4.13
C THR A 84 8.91 -12.35 3.18
N ARG A 85 10.19 -12.73 3.02
CA ARG A 85 11.11 -12.04 2.11
C ARG A 85 10.61 -12.03 0.66
N ARG A 86 10.15 -13.19 0.15
CA ARG A 86 9.61 -13.30 -1.21
C ARG A 86 8.34 -12.47 -1.41
N LYS A 87 7.45 -12.46 -0.41
CA LYS A 87 6.24 -11.62 -0.42
C LYS A 87 6.56 -10.13 -0.39
N LEU A 88 7.52 -9.70 0.43
CA LEU A 88 7.97 -8.30 0.46
C LEU A 88 8.55 -7.85 -0.89
N ALA A 89 9.37 -8.69 -1.52
CA ALA A 89 9.89 -8.40 -2.86
C ALA A 89 8.75 -8.21 -3.88
N TRP A 90 7.70 -9.03 -3.81
CA TRP A 90 6.51 -8.86 -4.65
C TRP A 90 5.75 -7.57 -4.34
N TYR A 91 5.56 -7.23 -3.06
CA TYR A 91 4.89 -6.00 -2.66
C TYR A 91 5.61 -4.75 -3.15
N ARG A 92 6.93 -4.67 -2.97
CA ARG A 92 7.76 -3.58 -3.51
C ARG A 92 7.62 -3.45 -5.03
N PHE A 93 7.73 -4.57 -5.75
CA PHE A 93 7.54 -4.59 -7.20
C PHE A 93 6.16 -4.05 -7.61
N THR A 94 5.08 -4.44 -6.92
CA THR A 94 3.74 -3.92 -7.25
C THR A 94 3.55 -2.45 -6.87
N ASP A 95 4.17 -1.99 -5.78
CA ASP A 95 4.13 -0.58 -5.38
C ASP A 95 4.83 0.29 -6.44
N ASP A 96 6.00 -0.13 -6.90
CA ASP A 96 6.75 0.57 -7.95
C ASP A 96 5.97 0.64 -9.27
N ASN A 97 5.30 -0.46 -9.66
CA ASN A 97 4.45 -0.49 -10.85
C ASN A 97 3.26 0.46 -10.73
N VAL A 98 2.57 0.46 -9.59
CA VAL A 98 1.44 1.37 -9.35
C VAL A 98 1.90 2.82 -9.37
N ARG A 99 3.01 3.13 -8.71
CA ARG A 99 3.59 4.47 -8.68
C ARG A 99 4.04 4.96 -10.06
N ALA A 100 4.64 4.08 -10.86
CA ALA A 100 5.01 4.38 -12.24
C ALA A 100 3.77 4.66 -13.09
N ASN A 101 2.73 3.83 -12.98
CA ASN A 101 1.47 4.01 -13.70
C ASN A 101 0.74 5.30 -13.29
N ALA A 102 0.76 5.67 -12.00
CA ALA A 102 0.16 6.91 -11.53
C ALA A 102 0.86 8.17 -12.07
N ARG A 103 2.15 8.07 -12.39
CA ARG A 103 2.94 9.14 -13.02
C ARG A 103 2.94 9.09 -14.54
N HIS A 104 2.36 8.05 -15.14
CA HIS A 104 2.42 7.85 -16.56
C HIS A 104 1.41 8.76 -17.27
N GLU A 105 1.91 9.62 -18.16
CA GLU A 105 1.07 10.35 -19.10
C GLU A 105 0.76 9.46 -20.31
N PRO A 106 -0.53 9.16 -20.59
CA PRO A 106 -0.88 8.31 -21.71
C PRO A 106 -0.47 8.97 -23.03
N HIS A 107 0.44 8.34 -23.75
CA HIS A 107 0.83 8.82 -25.07
C HIS A 107 -0.17 8.33 -26.13
N CYS A 108 -0.84 9.25 -26.80
CA CYS A 108 -1.76 8.92 -27.89
C CYS A 108 -1.00 8.82 -29.22
N CYS A 109 -0.74 7.60 -29.67
CA CYS A 109 -0.05 7.31 -30.94
C CYS A 109 -0.90 7.56 -32.21
N SER A 110 -2.15 8.03 -32.08
CA SER A 110 -3.03 8.31 -33.22
C SER A 110 -2.91 9.73 -33.77
N LYS A 111 -1.78 10.42 -33.57
CA LYS A 111 -1.49 11.64 -34.33
C LYS A 111 -1.53 11.28 -35.83
N ILE A 112 -2.50 11.87 -36.52
CA ILE A 112 -2.68 11.70 -37.97
C ILE A 112 -1.35 12.11 -38.64
N PRO A 113 -0.75 11.24 -39.47
CA PRO A 113 0.51 11.58 -40.14
C PRO A 113 0.33 12.84 -41.01
N PRO A 114 1.38 13.67 -41.15
CA PRO A 114 1.29 14.91 -41.92
C PRO A 114 0.92 14.60 -43.37
N MET A 115 -0.26 15.03 -43.80
CA MET A 115 -0.68 14.89 -45.19
C MET A 115 0.15 15.83 -46.07
N LYS A 116 0.81 15.30 -47.11
CA LYS A 116 1.41 16.14 -48.16
C LYS A 116 0.29 16.92 -48.86
N ARG A 117 0.36 18.25 -48.85
CA ARG A 117 -0.50 19.09 -49.69
C ARG A 117 -0.13 18.82 -51.15
N LYS A 118 -1.12 18.47 -51.98
CA LYS A 118 -0.99 18.37 -53.44
C LYS A 118 -0.89 19.76 -54.05
#